data_AF-A0A662Y050-F1
#
_entry.id   AF-A0A662Y050-F1
#
_cell.length_a   1.000
_cell.length_b   1.000
_cell.length_c   1.000
_cell.angle_alpha   90.00
_cell.angle_beta   90.00
_cell.angle_gamma   90.00
#
_symmetry.space_group_name_H-M   'P 1'
#
loop_
_entity.id
_entity.type
_entity.pdbx_description
1 polymer ?
#
loop_
_entity_poly.entity_id
_entity_poly.type
_entity_poly.pdbx_seq_one_letter_code
_entity_poly.pdbx_strand_id
1 'polypeptide(L)'
;DQRDQTKFRYSQDTRRKETKFKKYTNLLQSTERDAVDGRRVVEWEADMSAYSKKTLNFEAFKLHLQHKNALNVRLAPLYNKYLSRKLRLGNYSRRQIT
;
A
#
# COMPACT_ATOMS: atom_id res chain seq x y z
N ASP A 1 34.24 14.67 5.56
CA ASP A 1 34.92 14.92 4.28
C ASP A 1 34.22 14.22 3.13
N GLN A 2 33.70 14.99 2.16
CA GLN A 2 33.05 14.49 0.93
C GLN A 2 34.03 14.34 -0.25
N ARG A 3 35.32 14.49 0.00
CA ARG A 3 36.36 14.74 -1.02
C ARG A 3 36.57 13.57 -2.01
N ASP A 4 36.16 12.36 -1.64
CA ASP A 4 36.27 11.15 -2.48
C ASP A 4 34.93 10.65 -3.07
N GLN A 5 33.84 11.44 -3.00
CA GLN A 5 32.56 11.04 -3.60
C GLN A 5 32.55 11.26 -5.11
N THR A 6 32.51 10.16 -5.88
CA THR A 6 32.36 10.17 -7.35
C THR A 6 30.92 10.34 -7.84
N LYS A 7 29.93 10.26 -6.94
CA LYS A 7 28.50 10.41 -7.27
C LYS A 7 27.79 11.24 -6.21
N PHE A 8 26.90 12.12 -6.67
CA PHE A 8 26.01 12.90 -5.80
C PHE A 8 25.09 11.96 -5.00
N ARG A 9 25.03 12.15 -3.67
CA ARG A 9 24.14 11.40 -2.79
C ARG A 9 22.99 12.28 -2.31
N TYR A 10 21.77 11.80 -2.53
CA TYR A 10 20.60 12.41 -1.94
C TYR A 10 20.53 12.11 -0.43
N SER A 11 20.31 13.15 0.37
CA SER A 11 19.81 12.95 1.74
C SER A 11 18.38 12.40 1.70
N GLN A 12 17.95 11.70 2.75
CA GLN A 12 16.57 11.22 2.84
C GLN A 12 15.55 12.36 2.73
N ASP A 13 15.82 13.52 3.33
CA ASP A 13 14.90 14.66 3.29
C ASP A 13 14.87 15.35 1.93
N THR A 14 16.04 15.50 1.28
CA THR A 14 16.13 16.01 -0.11
C THR A 14 15.31 15.14 -1.05
N ARG A 15 15.51 13.82 -0.99
CA ARG A 15 14.74 12.84 -1.77
C ARG A 15 13.24 12.91 -1.48
N ARG A 16 12.85 13.04 -0.21
CA ARG A 16 11.44 13.18 0.20
C ARG A 16 10.79 14.42 -0.40
N LYS A 17 11.52 15.55 -0.42
CA LYS A 17 11.07 16.84 -0.97
C LYS A 17 10.95 16.80 -2.49
N GLU A 18 11.99 16.34 -3.19
CA GLU A 18 12.02 16.25 -4.66
C GLU A 18 10.94 15.32 -5.21
N THR A 19 10.80 14.14 -4.61
CA THR A 19 9.79 13.16 -5.03
C THR A 19 8.37 13.51 -4.55
N LYS A 20 8.22 14.60 -3.77
CA LYS A 20 6.97 15.04 -3.14
C LYS A 20 6.26 13.89 -2.39
N PHE A 21 7.04 13.03 -1.75
CA PHE A 21 6.56 11.76 -1.17
C PHE A 21 5.35 11.98 -0.24
N LYS A 22 5.44 12.96 0.67
CA LYS A 22 4.37 13.27 1.63
C LYS A 22 3.04 13.63 0.96
N LYS A 23 3.07 14.43 -0.11
CA LYS A 23 1.88 14.83 -0.89
C LYS A 23 1.16 13.60 -1.44
N TYR A 24 1.90 12.72 -2.11
CA TYR A 24 1.31 11.54 -2.74
C TYR A 24 0.88 10.47 -1.74
N THR A 25 1.56 10.34 -0.61
CA THR A 25 1.13 9.46 0.48
C THR A 25 -0.20 9.92 1.08
N ASN A 26 -0.38 11.23 1.31
CA ASN A 26 -1.65 11.77 1.80
C ASN A 26 -2.80 11.54 0.80
N LEU A 27 -2.54 11.71 -0.50
CA LEU A 27 -3.52 11.43 -1.55
C LEU A 27 -3.92 9.95 -1.61
N LEU A 28 -2.96 9.04 -1.42
CA LEU A 28 -3.26 7.60 -1.38
C LEU A 28 -4.12 7.25 -0.16
N GLN A 29 -3.79 7.80 1.02
CA GLN A 29 -4.59 7.61 2.23
C GLN A 29 -6.01 8.17 2.09
N SER A 30 -6.19 9.31 1.42
CA SER A 30 -7.53 9.84 1.18
C SER A 30 -8.34 8.93 0.26
N THR A 31 -7.74 8.34 -0.78
CA THR A 31 -8.45 7.36 -1.63
C THR A 31 -8.77 6.05 -0.90
N GLU A 32 -8.01 5.69 0.13
CA GLU A 32 -8.27 4.52 0.98
C GLU A 32 -9.36 4.78 2.04
N ARG A 33 -9.73 6.05 2.26
CA ARG A 33 -10.90 6.44 3.07
C ARG A 33 -12.22 6.33 2.30
N ASP A 34 -12.18 6.16 0.97
CA ASP A 34 -13.38 5.88 0.19
C ASP A 34 -14.06 4.63 0.77
N ALA A 35 -15.34 4.77 1.11
CA ALA A 35 -16.12 3.66 1.64
C ALA A 35 -16.42 2.65 0.52
N VAL A 36 -16.16 1.37 0.79
CA VAL A 36 -16.64 0.23 0.01
C VAL A 36 -17.73 -0.42 0.85
N ASP A 37 -18.94 -0.44 0.34
CA ASP A 37 -20.14 -0.93 1.04
C ASP A 37 -20.37 -0.24 2.41
N GLY A 38 -20.13 1.07 2.47
CA GLY A 38 -20.32 1.88 3.68
C GLY A 38 -19.24 1.69 4.75
N ARG A 39 -18.23 0.84 4.52
CA ARG A 39 -17.08 0.63 5.42
C ARG A 39 -15.78 1.08 4.76
N ARG A 40 -14.81 1.54 5.55
CA ARG A 40 -13.47 1.87 5.05
C ARG A 40 -12.66 0.61 4.79
N VAL A 41 -11.68 0.69 3.89
CA VAL A 41 -10.75 -0.42 3.60
C VAL A 41 -10.07 -0.94 4.88
N VAL A 42 -9.70 -0.03 5.79
CA VAL A 42 -9.04 -0.38 7.06
C VAL A 42 -9.92 -1.25 7.96
N GLU A 43 -11.24 -1.03 7.95
CA GLU A 43 -12.19 -1.84 8.74
C GLU A 43 -12.29 -3.26 8.18
N TRP A 44 -12.34 -3.37 6.85
CA TRP A 44 -12.28 -4.66 6.18
C TRP A 44 -10.96 -5.43 6.45
N GLU A 45 -9.83 -4.72 6.51
CA GLU A 45 -8.54 -5.32 6.86
C GLU A 45 -8.47 -5.73 8.34
N ALA A 46 -9.12 -4.98 9.22
CA ALA A 46 -9.23 -5.33 10.64
C ALA A 46 -10.04 -6.62 10.84
N ASP A 47 -11.14 -6.81 10.12
CA ASP A 47 -11.93 -8.06 10.16
C ASP A 47 -11.08 -9.27 9.74
N MET A 48 -10.15 -9.09 8.79
CA MET A 48 -9.22 -10.15 8.38
C MET A 48 -8.19 -10.53 9.43
N SER A 49 -7.96 -9.70 10.46
CA SER A 49 -7.00 -10.02 11.53
C SER A 49 -7.38 -11.26 12.33
N ALA A 50 -8.67 -11.62 12.36
CA ALA A 50 -9.16 -12.86 12.94
C ALA A 50 -8.67 -14.11 12.19
N TYR A 51 -8.29 -13.98 10.91
CA TYR A 51 -7.82 -15.08 10.06
C TYR A 51 -6.34 -14.92 9.74
N SER A 52 -5.48 -15.59 10.50
CA SER A 52 -4.03 -15.49 10.32
C SER A 52 -3.54 -16.19 9.05
N LYS A 53 -2.87 -15.43 8.18
CA LYS A 53 -2.13 -15.98 7.02
C LYS A 53 -0.92 -16.83 7.40
N LYS A 54 -0.45 -16.74 8.65
CA LYS A 54 0.75 -17.41 9.16
C LYS A 54 0.40 -18.67 9.95
N THR A 55 -0.85 -19.11 9.92
CA THR A 55 -1.27 -20.34 10.60
C THR A 55 -0.61 -21.56 9.98
N LEU A 56 -0.16 -22.50 10.83
CA LEU A 56 0.34 -23.82 10.42
C LEU A 56 -0.79 -24.84 10.24
N ASN A 57 -1.98 -24.55 10.76
CA ASN A 57 -3.14 -25.42 10.60
C ASN A 57 -3.73 -25.24 9.18
N PHE A 58 -3.76 -26.33 8.42
CA PHE A 58 -4.19 -26.33 7.02
C PHE A 58 -5.64 -25.84 6.83
N GLU A 59 -6.58 -26.29 7.67
CA GLU A 59 -7.98 -25.89 7.57
C GLU A 59 -8.16 -24.40 7.89
N ALA A 60 -7.45 -23.91 8.90
CA ALA A 60 -7.44 -22.49 9.23
C ALA A 60 -6.84 -21.64 8.08
N PHE A 61 -5.83 -22.15 7.39
CA PHE A 61 -5.24 -21.48 6.23
C PHE A 61 -6.19 -21.45 5.04
N LYS A 62 -6.90 -22.56 4.78
CA LYS A 62 -7.93 -22.63 3.74
C LYS A 62 -9.05 -21.62 4.00
N LEU A 63 -9.49 -21.50 5.24
CA LEU A 63 -10.47 -20.50 5.66
C LEU A 63 -9.94 -19.08 5.42
N HIS A 64 -8.69 -18.79 5.80
CA HIS A 64 -8.04 -17.50 5.50
C HIS A 64 -8.08 -17.19 4.00
N LEU A 65 -7.76 -18.15 3.13
CA LEU A 65 -7.77 -17.95 1.68
C LEU A 65 -9.17 -17.62 1.14
N GLN A 66 -10.21 -18.30 1.63
CA GLN A 66 -11.59 -18.04 1.23
C GLN A 66 -12.01 -16.60 1.59
N HIS A 67 -11.79 -16.20 2.84
CA HIS A 67 -12.09 -14.83 3.29
C HIS A 67 -11.26 -13.79 2.55
N LYS A 68 -9.96 -14.07 2.31
CA LYS A 68 -9.09 -13.15 1.59
C LYS A 68 -9.51 -12.98 0.14
N ASN A 69 -9.91 -14.05 -0.53
CA ASN A 69 -10.39 -14.00 -1.90
C ASN A 69 -11.71 -13.20 -2.00
N ALA A 70 -12.68 -13.50 -1.12
CA ALA A 70 -13.93 -12.76 -1.06
C ALA A 70 -13.70 -11.25 -0.83
N LEU A 71 -12.77 -10.90 0.08
CA LEU A 71 -12.39 -9.51 0.32
C LEU A 71 -11.74 -8.87 -0.91
N ASN A 72 -10.80 -9.57 -1.56
CA ASN A 72 -10.10 -9.03 -2.73
C ASN A 72 -11.08 -8.73 -3.88
N VAL A 73 -12.08 -9.58 -4.11
CA VAL A 73 -13.14 -9.35 -5.10
C VAL A 73 -13.92 -8.08 -4.77
N ARG A 74 -14.29 -7.87 -3.50
CA ARG A 74 -15.00 -6.67 -3.04
C ARG A 74 -14.17 -5.40 -3.16
N LEU A 75 -12.88 -5.44 -2.85
CA LEU A 75 -11.99 -4.28 -2.94
C LEU A 75 -11.49 -4.01 -4.36
N ALA A 76 -11.64 -4.95 -5.30
CA ALA A 76 -11.14 -4.83 -6.66
C ALA A 76 -11.66 -3.56 -7.38
N PRO A 77 -12.95 -3.18 -7.33
CA PRO A 77 -13.44 -1.96 -7.98
C PRO A 77 -12.73 -0.69 -7.48
N LEU A 78 -12.46 -0.60 -6.17
CA LEU A 78 -11.74 0.53 -5.58
C LEU A 78 -10.29 0.60 -6.08
N TYR A 79 -9.58 -0.53 -6.07
CA TYR A 79 -8.19 -0.59 -6.51
C TYR A 79 -8.01 -0.50 -8.02
N ASN A 80 -9.04 -0.85 -8.79
CA ASN A 80 -9.03 -0.73 -10.25
C ASN A 80 -9.23 0.70 -10.74
N LYS A 81 -9.71 1.63 -9.88
CA LYS A 81 -9.78 3.05 -10.22
C LYS A 81 -8.40 3.56 -10.68
N TYR A 82 -8.40 4.33 -11.77
CA TYR A 82 -7.18 4.86 -12.39
C TYR A 82 -6.28 5.60 -11.39
N LEU A 83 -6.87 6.46 -10.54
CA LEU A 83 -6.15 7.22 -9.53
C LEU A 83 -5.45 6.30 -8.52
N SER A 84 -6.14 5.28 -7.98
CA SER A 84 -5.58 4.31 -7.05
C SER A 84 -4.35 3.60 -7.64
N ARG A 85 -4.46 3.15 -8.91
CA ARG A 85 -3.37 2.47 -9.61
C ARG A 85 -2.18 3.40 -9.86
N LYS A 86 -2.44 4.62 -10.34
CA LYS A 86 -1.41 5.63 -10.62
C LYS A 86 -0.64 6.01 -9.37
N LEU A 87 -1.34 6.23 -8.25
CA LEU A 87 -0.72 6.59 -6.98
C LEU A 87 0.13 5.44 -6.42
N ARG A 88 -0.34 4.19 -6.49
CA ARG A 88 0.43 3.00 -6.08
C ARG A 88 1.68 2.80 -6.93
N LEU A 89 1.55 2.83 -8.25
CA LEU A 89 2.70 2.69 -9.15
C LEU A 89 3.73 3.79 -8.90
N GLY A 90 3.28 5.04 -8.80
CA GLY A 90 4.18 6.16 -8.50
C GLY A 90 4.87 6.00 -7.14
N ASN A 91 4.19 5.44 -6.12
CA ASN A 91 4.81 5.17 -4.82
C ASN A 91 5.94 4.14 -4.95
N TYR A 92 5.68 3.04 -5.66
CA TYR A 92 6.68 2.02 -5.95
C TYR A 92 7.88 2.61 -6.70
N SER A 93 7.67 3.31 -7.81
CA SER A 93 8.75 3.92 -8.59
C SER A 93 9.60 4.87 -7.75
N ARG A 94 8.98 5.71 -6.91
CA ARG A 94 9.70 6.61 -6.00
C ARG A 94 10.55 5.87 -4.97
N ARG A 95 10.23 4.63 -4.59
CA ARG A 95 11.05 3.81 -3.69
C ARG A 95 12.27 3.20 -4.39
N GLN A 96 12.16 2.91 -5.69
CA GLN A 96 13.24 2.32 -6.50
C GLN A 96 14.31 3.33 -6.94
N ILE A 97 14.05 4.64 -6.83
CA ILE A 97 15.09 5.66 -7.03
C ILE A 97 16.10 5.53 -5.88
N THR A 98 17.18 4.79 -6.15
CA THR A 98 18.38 4.57 -5.32
C THR A 98 19.59 5.21 -5.96
#